data_AF-A0AA38U2Q7-F1
#
_entry.id   AF-A0AA38U2Q7-F1
#
_cell.length_a   1.000
_cell.length_b   1.000
_cell.length_c   1.000
_cell.angle_alpha   90.00
_cell.angle_beta   90.00
_cell.angle_gamma   90.00
#
_symmetry.space_group_name_H-M   'P 1'
#
loop_
_entity.id
_entity.type
_entity.pdbx_description
1 polymer ?
#
loop_
_entity_poly.entity_id
_entity_poly.type
_entity_poly.pdbx_seq_one_letter_code
_entity_poly.pdbx_strand_id
1 'polypeptide(L)' 'MGQAGTPYARSAPGSLQTNLKNLPDAGLVFDMLLKRPTKAEGSGEEADGFTPHAGGVSSLSFALADLIIH' A
#
# COMPACT_ATOMS: atom_id res chain seq x y z
N MET A 1 -24.16 13.38 6.28
CA MET A 1 -23.32 12.16 6.43
C MET A 1 -22.71 11.87 5.07
N GLY A 2 -21.39 11.69 4.96
CA GLY A 2 -20.74 11.40 3.66
C GLY A 2 -20.65 12.57 2.67
N GLN A 3 -20.69 13.81 3.14
CA GLN A 3 -20.55 15.00 2.28
C GLN A 3 -19.08 15.43 2.22
N ALA A 4 -18.67 16.01 1.08
CA ALA A 4 -17.36 16.64 0.94
C ALA A 4 -17.10 17.66 2.06
N GLY A 5 -15.84 17.72 2.53
CA GLY A 5 -15.43 18.61 3.62
C GLY A 5 -15.80 18.14 5.03
N THR A 6 -16.34 16.93 5.17
CA THR A 6 -16.56 16.30 6.49
C THR A 6 -15.40 15.34 6.85
N PRO A 7 -15.04 15.20 8.14
CA PRO A 7 -13.92 14.35 8.55
C PRO A 7 -14.22 12.87 8.36
N TYR A 8 -13.18 12.09 8.07
CA TYR A 8 -13.27 10.63 7.99
C TYR A 8 -13.63 10.02 9.36
N ALA A 9 -14.62 9.13 9.36
CA ALA A 9 -14.95 8.33 10.54
C ALA A 9 -13.82 7.33 10.83
N ARG A 10 -13.61 7.01 12.11
CA ARG A 10 -12.60 6.04 12.54
C ARG A 10 -13.29 4.77 13.04
N SER A 11 -12.92 3.62 12.47
CA SER A 11 -13.41 2.32 12.93
C SER A 11 -12.71 1.83 14.21
N ALA A 12 -11.51 2.34 14.50
CA ALA A 12 -10.73 2.02 15.69
C ALA A 12 -10.47 3.27 16.54
N PRO A 13 -10.49 3.17 17.89
CA PRO A 13 -10.04 4.25 18.77
C PRO A 13 -8.60 4.66 18.44
N GLY A 14 -8.29 5.95 18.57
CA GLY A 14 -6.91 6.42 18.39
C GLY A 14 -6.01 5.85 19.49
N SER A 15 -5.00 5.07 19.10
CA SER A 15 -3.91 4.71 20.00
C SER A 15 -3.15 5.98 20.43
N LEU A 16 -2.61 5.99 21.66
CA LEU A 16 -1.70 7.04 22.15
C LEU A 16 -0.62 7.26 21.09
N GLN A 17 -0.56 8.48 20.54
CA GLN A 17 0.35 8.82 19.46
C GLN A 17 1.78 8.48 19.89
N THR A 18 2.39 7.49 19.25
CA THR A 18 3.82 7.25 19.39
C THR A 18 4.54 8.54 18.99
N ASN A 19 5.53 8.95 19.78
CA ASN A 19 6.29 10.15 19.47
C ASN A 19 6.87 10.00 18.07
N LEU A 20 6.57 10.94 17.15
CA LEU A 20 6.97 10.85 15.74
C LEU A 20 8.49 10.72 15.58
N LYS A 21 9.29 11.21 16.54
CA LYS A 21 10.75 11.06 16.55
C LYS A 21 11.23 9.63 16.76
N ASN A 22 10.38 8.77 17.32
CA ASN A 22 10.69 7.35 17.56
C ASN A 22 10.28 6.47 16.36
N LEU A 23 9.65 7.05 15.33
CA LEU A 23 9.34 6.32 14.11
C LEU A 23 10.57 6.24 13.22
N PRO A 24 10.77 5.10 12.51
CA PRO A 24 11.80 5.02 11.49
C PRO A 24 11.53 6.02 10.36
N ASP A 25 12.58 6.39 9.65
CA ASP A 25 12.45 7.25 8.47
C ASP A 25 11.53 6.60 7.43
N ALA A 26 10.58 7.39 6.91
CA ALA A 26 9.58 6.89 5.96
C ALA A 26 10.22 6.50 4.62
N GLY A 27 11.27 7.22 4.21
CA GLY A 27 12.05 6.88 3.01
C GLY A 27 12.74 5.53 3.17
N LEU A 28 13.41 5.32 4.31
CA LEU A 28 14.03 4.05 4.64
C LEU A 28 13.03 2.88 4.65
N VAL A 29 11.85 3.06 5.27
CA VAL A 29 10.79 2.04 5.28
C VAL A 29 10.33 1.71 3.86
N PHE A 30 10.12 2.72 3.02
CA PHE A 30 9.70 2.51 1.64
C PHE A 30 10.78 1.76 0.86
N ASP A 31 12.03 2.24 0.91
CA ASP A 31 13.14 1.69 0.14
C ASP A 31 13.51 0.26 0.55
N MET A 32 13.40 -0.06 1.85
CA MET A 32 13.74 -1.40 2.36
C MET A 32 12.59 -2.40 2.26
N LEU A 33 11.33 -1.98 2.44
CA LEU A 33 10.21 -2.92 2.60
C LEU A 33 9.16 -2.88 1.49
N LEU A 34 8.96 -1.73 0.84
CA LEU A 34 7.81 -1.51 -0.06
C LEU A 34 8.22 -1.31 -1.52
N LYS A 35 9.46 -0.92 -1.77
CA LYS A 35 9.99 -0.72 -3.11
C LYS A 35 10.04 -2.05 -3.85
N ARG A 36 9.55 -2.06 -5.09
CA ARG A 36 9.64 -3.23 -5.95
C ARG A 36 11.12 -3.56 -6.22
N PRO A 37 11.54 -4.83 -6.03
CA PRO A 37 12.89 -5.25 -6.40
C PRO A 37 13.08 -5.07 -7.91
N THR A 38 14.32 -4.86 -8.34
CA THR A 38 14.65 -4.64 -9.77
C THR A 38 15.12 -5.91 -10.48
N LYS A 39 15.17 -7.03 -9.76
CA LYS A 39 15.56 -8.36 -10.22
C LYS A 39 14.74 -9.39 -9.47
N ALA A 40 14.48 -10.54 -10.11
CA ALA A 40 13.88 -11.69 -9.44
C ALA A 40 14.83 -12.21 -8.35
N GLU A 41 14.38 -12.19 -7.10
CA GLU A 41 15.09 -12.75 -5.94
C GLU A 41 14.44 -14.07 -5.47
N GLY A 42 13.22 -14.37 -5.91
CA GLY A 42 12.45 -15.57 -5.54
C GLY A 42 11.87 -16.40 -6.69
N SER A 43 11.48 -17.64 -6.39
CA SER A 43 10.76 -18.52 -7.33
C SER A 43 9.31 -18.05 -7.48
N GLY A 44 8.98 -17.42 -8.62
CA GLY A 44 7.64 -16.88 -8.90
C GLY A 44 7.61 -15.39 -9.24
N GLU A 45 8.77 -14.75 -9.28
CA GLU A 45 8.93 -13.36 -9.71
C GLU A 45 9.36 -13.28 -11.18
N GLU A 46 8.83 -12.29 -11.90
CA GLU A 46 9.30 -11.95 -13.23
C GLU A 46 10.67 -11.27 -13.18
N ALA A 47 11.37 -11.20 -14.32
CA ALA A 47 12.74 -10.69 -14.39
C ALA A 47 12.90 -9.23 -13.92
N ASP A 48 11.80 -8.47 -13.92
CA ASP A 48 11.70 -7.08 -13.46
C ASP A 48 11.32 -6.96 -11.97
N GLY A 49 11.26 -8.07 -11.23
CA GLY A 49 10.87 -8.12 -9.82
C GLY A 49 9.36 -7.99 -9.59
N PHE A 50 8.55 -8.17 -10.62
CA PHE A 50 7.09 -8.21 -10.48
C PHE A 50 6.61 -9.57 -9.96
N THR A 51 5.77 -9.54 -8.92
CA THR A 51 5.09 -10.74 -8.40
C THR A 51 3.61 -10.68 -8.80
N PRO A 52 3.11 -11.58 -9.67
CA PRO A 52 1.71 -11.60 -10.04
C PRO A 52 0.84 -11.98 -8.83
N HIS A 53 -0.35 -11.39 -8.75
CA HIS A 53 -1.28 -11.66 -7.66
C HIS A 53 -1.74 -13.13 -7.70
N ALA A 54 -1.57 -13.88 -6.61
CA ALA A 54 -1.84 -15.32 -6.55
C ALA A 54 -3.28 -15.71 -6.94
N GLY A 55 -4.26 -14.83 -6.69
CA GLY A 55 -5.67 -14.99 -7.09
C GLY A 55 -5.98 -14.67 -8.56
N GLY A 56 -4.98 -14.36 -9.40
CA GLY A 56 -5.18 -14.06 -10.82
C GLY A 56 -5.91 -12.74 -11.08
N VAL A 57 -5.72 -11.75 -10.21
CA VAL A 57 -6.38 -10.43 -10.35
C VAL A 57 -5.85 -9.72 -11.59
N SER A 58 -6.75 -9.35 -12.49
CA SER A 58 -6.42 -8.67 -13.74
C SER A 58 -6.17 -7.17 -13.55
N SER A 59 -5.49 -6.54 -14.51
CA SER A 59 -5.31 -5.08 -14.55
C SER A 59 -6.63 -4.31 -14.59
N LEU A 60 -7.68 -4.87 -15.20
CA LEU A 60 -9.01 -4.27 -15.24
C LEU A 60 -9.63 -4.20 -13.84
N SER A 61 -9.44 -5.23 -13.02
CA SER A 61 -9.92 -5.25 -11.64
C SER A 61 -9.24 -4.16 -10.79
N PHE A 62 -7.94 -3.94 -11.01
CA PHE A 62 -7.19 -2.86 -10.36
C PHE A 62 -7.67 -1.48 -10.83
N ALA A 63 -7.87 -1.28 -12.14
CA ALA A 63 -8.38 -0.03 -12.69
C ALA A 63 -9.80 0.31 -12.19
N LEU A 64 -10.66 -0.71 -12.03
CA LEU A 64 -11.99 -0.52 -11.44
C LEU A 64 -11.91 -0.13 -9.95
N ALA A 65 -11.03 -0.78 -9.19
CA ALA A 65 -10.83 -0.42 -7.78
C ALA A 65 -10.35 1.02 -7.65
N ASP A 66 -9.44 1.46 -8.53
CA ASP A 66 -8.96 2.84 -8.60
C ASP A 66 -10.12 3.82 -8.88
N LEU A 67 -11.01 3.50 -9.84
CA LEU A 67 -12.18 4.32 -10.14
C LEU A 67 -13.13 4.48 -8.94
N ILE A 68 -13.26 3.45 -8.09
CA ILE A 68 -14.18 3.47 -6.93
C ILE A 68 -13.66 4.35 -5.78
N ILE A 69 -12.33 4.49 -5.65
CA ILE A 69 -11.70 5.23 -4.54
C ILE A 69 -11.44 6.71 -4.86
N HIS A 70 -11.69 7.14 -6.10
CA HIS A 70 -11.66 8.54 -6.53
C HIS A 70 -12.95 9.28 -6.17
#